data_AF-A0A3A0D3T8-F1
#
_entry.id   AF-A0A3A0D3T8-F1
#
_cell.length_a   1.000
_cell.length_b   1.000
_cell.length_c   1.000
_cell.angle_alpha   90.00
_cell.angle_beta   90.00
_cell.angle_gamma   90.00
#
_symmetry.space_group_name_H-M   'P 1'
#
loop_
_entity.id
_entity.type
_entity.pdbx_description
1 polymer ?
#
loop_
_entity_poly.entity_id
_entity_poly.type
_entity_poly.pdbx_seq_one_letter_code
_entity_poly.pdbx_strand_id
1 'polypeptide(L)'
;MCAILAGVIGPRTTLAIQPAQAPPPAVAEQETIVIKGQTYKVYPAEQLRARGITVKDVPRDQNAAYVYIDAINAMVPMPQDEEFGKAWNDAQMGKWPQGPTGDRLSQWFEQNKAALDLARSAAQMPAYSMPLFGETNASLYATLLPQLSDYRLIAKLLCAEAERKLNTGDGDGAVNDFANVQRMSAQFADGITLIEGMVGIAVRELSTNRIRKAAETGKFTPEQLARLNAEMQAVAERFATSEDLLVRERAVSESMVDDLMRQAGPLALFSDGALFDPTSDSSKETGFGRLALALKKVHFPDRAVRRHVRGFYDNILEQSRATAGGGIPTINEEQALAQIPPWSVPARVMVPSLTRVYEISLRHQSNALRTRVALAAQAYKLEHGQLPPTLSALVPAQLPAVPIDPMTGLELEYSIGPGGAGYTGLEPVNSKNDEQIRAKRKVPVIVNRRASDWRKYVDAFAAAHALDEGQRNAAEGVLRSLESQAVSFEAARGESIQRLRAAGNDAALAKELKPLEDLFAELKKRLDAIPTAKQRAAAKEQRP
;
A
#
# COMPACT_ATOMS: atom_id res chain seq x y z
N MET A 1 -54.72 -27.49 -34.16
CA MET A 1 -53.85 -28.69 -34.07
C MET A 1 -53.23 -28.68 -32.69
N CYS A 2 -53.94 -29.15 -31.66
CA CYS A 2 -54.15 -30.57 -31.34
C CYS A 2 -52.85 -31.38 -31.32
N ALA A 3 -52.55 -31.89 -30.11
CA ALA A 3 -51.70 -33.04 -29.81
C ALA A 3 -50.26 -32.92 -30.32
N ILE A 4 -49.27 -32.99 -29.43
CA ILE A 4 -48.66 -34.26 -29.05
C ILE A 4 -47.86 -34.02 -27.75
N LEU A 5 -47.83 -35.05 -26.89
CA LEU A 5 -47.17 -35.17 -25.57
C LEU A 5 -48.07 -34.94 -24.35
N ALA A 6 -49.22 -35.63 -24.34
CA ALA A 6 -49.67 -36.32 -23.13
C ALA A 6 -48.97 -37.69 -23.07
N GLY A 7 -48.16 -37.92 -22.03
CA GLY A 7 -47.55 -39.22 -21.80
C GLY A 7 -46.34 -39.15 -20.89
N VAL A 8 -46.58 -39.02 -19.58
CA VAL A 8 -45.98 -39.76 -18.45
C VAL A 8 -46.55 -39.13 -17.17
N ILE A 9 -47.72 -39.63 -16.71
CA ILE A 9 -48.18 -39.41 -15.33
C ILE A 9 -48.14 -40.78 -14.65
N GLY A 10 -47.05 -41.04 -13.92
CA GLY A 10 -46.95 -42.13 -12.95
C GLY A 10 -47.60 -41.72 -11.61
N PRO A 11 -47.89 -42.69 -10.71
CA PRO A 11 -48.74 -42.46 -9.56
C PRO A 11 -48.07 -41.55 -8.52
N ARG A 12 -48.91 -40.73 -7.87
CA ARG A 12 -48.57 -39.76 -6.83
C ARG A 12 -47.74 -40.40 -5.70
N THR A 13 -46.46 -40.08 -5.63
CA THR A 13 -45.67 -40.20 -4.40
C THR A 13 -46.07 -39.05 -3.47
N THR A 14 -46.59 -39.37 -2.30
CA THR A 14 -46.83 -38.44 -1.20
C THR A 14 -45.51 -37.80 -0.79
N LEU A 15 -45.28 -36.56 -1.25
CA LEU A 15 -44.18 -35.71 -0.77
C LEU A 15 -44.48 -35.36 0.69
N ALA A 16 -43.72 -35.97 1.60
CA ALA A 16 -43.67 -35.55 2.99
C ALA A 16 -43.27 -34.07 3.04
N ILE A 17 -44.17 -33.25 3.56
CA ILE A 17 -43.94 -31.83 3.83
C ILE A 17 -42.83 -31.78 4.89
N GLN A 18 -41.62 -31.39 4.49
CA GLN A 18 -40.57 -31.03 5.44
C GLN A 18 -41.10 -29.88 6.31
N PRO A 19 -40.95 -29.95 7.65
CA PRO A 19 -41.33 -28.82 8.50
C PRO A 19 -40.53 -27.60 8.08
N ALA A 20 -41.22 -26.46 8.01
CA ALA A 20 -40.64 -25.17 7.66
C ALA A 20 -39.33 -24.96 8.42
N GLN A 21 -38.23 -24.76 7.69
CA GLN A 21 -36.96 -24.34 8.28
C GLN A 21 -37.23 -23.14 9.18
N ALA A 22 -36.71 -23.19 10.41
CA ALA A 22 -36.75 -22.06 11.32
C ALA A 22 -36.30 -20.80 10.58
N PRO A 23 -36.95 -19.63 10.80
CA PRO A 23 -36.54 -18.40 10.16
C PRO A 23 -35.03 -18.19 10.40
N PRO A 24 -34.29 -17.71 9.38
CA PRO A 24 -32.87 -17.44 9.54
C PRO A 24 -32.68 -16.55 10.79
N PRO A 25 -31.59 -16.74 11.56
CA PRO A 25 -31.34 -15.92 12.73
C PRO A 25 -31.48 -14.45 12.33
N ALA A 26 -32.19 -13.66 13.16
CA ALA A 26 -32.39 -12.24 12.93
C ALA A 26 -31.05 -11.62 12.55
N VAL A 27 -30.96 -11.06 11.34
CA VAL A 27 -29.75 -10.41 10.85
C VAL A 27 -29.43 -9.33 11.87
N ALA A 28 -28.31 -9.48 12.59
CA ALA A 28 -27.87 -8.47 13.53
C ALA A 28 -27.87 -7.12 12.80
N GLU A 29 -28.50 -6.10 13.38
CA GLU A 29 -28.54 -4.76 12.78
C GLU A 29 -27.09 -4.35 12.47
N GLN A 30 -26.83 -4.04 11.19
CA GLN A 30 -25.49 -3.61 10.76
C GLN A 30 -25.13 -2.33 11.50
N GLU A 31 -23.92 -2.28 12.08
CA GLU A 31 -23.40 -1.05 12.69
C GLU A 31 -23.45 0.09 11.66
N THR A 32 -23.81 1.29 12.11
CA THR A 32 -23.84 2.49 11.26
C THR A 32 -22.91 3.56 11.80
N ILE A 33 -22.29 4.30 10.89
CA ILE A 33 -21.39 5.42 11.20
C ILE A 33 -21.87 6.66 10.45
N VAL A 34 -21.83 7.81 11.11
CA VAL A 34 -22.15 9.10 10.50
C VAL A 34 -20.87 9.78 10.03
N ILE A 35 -20.81 10.17 8.76
CA ILE A 35 -19.73 10.98 8.19
C ILE A 35 -20.37 12.18 7.49
N LYS A 36 -20.04 13.39 7.95
CA LYS A 36 -20.56 14.68 7.43
C LYS A 36 -22.08 14.72 7.32
N GLY A 37 -22.76 14.19 8.34
CA GLY A 37 -24.22 14.13 8.42
C GLY A 37 -24.88 13.03 7.58
N GLN A 38 -24.11 12.25 6.81
CA GLN A 38 -24.61 11.09 6.07
C GLN A 38 -24.34 9.80 6.87
N THR A 39 -25.33 8.90 6.91
CA THR A 39 -25.23 7.62 7.63
C THR A 39 -24.79 6.52 6.67
N TYR A 40 -23.74 5.80 7.03
CA TYR A 40 -23.18 4.69 6.26
C TYR A 40 -23.26 3.40 7.08
N LYS A 41 -23.69 2.31 6.44
CA LYS A 41 -23.67 0.98 7.05
C LYS A 41 -22.27 0.39 6.97
N VAL A 42 -21.78 -0.15 8.09
CA VAL A 42 -20.51 -0.84 8.20
C VAL A 42 -20.64 -2.25 7.65
N TYR A 43 -19.71 -2.61 6.78
CA TYR A 43 -19.63 -3.95 6.23
C TYR A 43 -19.21 -4.94 7.32
N PRO A 44 -19.92 -6.06 7.54
CA PRO A 44 -19.60 -6.99 8.62
C PRO A 44 -18.21 -7.62 8.46
N ALA A 45 -17.37 -7.51 9.49
CA ALA A 45 -15.99 -8.01 9.46
C ALA A 45 -15.89 -9.52 9.19
N GLU A 46 -16.81 -10.32 9.73
CA GLU A 46 -16.85 -11.76 9.49
C GLU A 46 -17.05 -12.11 8.00
N GLN A 47 -17.82 -11.30 7.28
CA GLN A 47 -18.06 -11.52 5.86
C GLN A 47 -16.88 -11.09 4.99
N LEU A 48 -16.17 -10.04 5.40
CA LEU A 48 -14.90 -9.68 4.78
C LEU A 48 -13.88 -10.81 4.94
N ARG A 49 -13.76 -11.38 6.15
CA ARG A 49 -12.88 -12.54 6.42
C ARG A 49 -13.27 -13.77 5.60
N ALA A 50 -14.57 -14.06 5.49
CA ALA A 50 -15.07 -15.16 4.66
C ALA A 50 -14.72 -15.00 3.17
N ARG A 51 -14.46 -13.78 2.72
CA ARG A 51 -14.02 -13.44 1.36
C ARG A 51 -12.48 -13.37 1.22
N GLY A 52 -11.72 -13.77 2.25
CA GLY A 52 -10.26 -13.72 2.25
C GLY A 52 -9.66 -12.34 2.52
N ILE A 53 -10.48 -11.35 2.90
CA ILE A 53 -10.01 -10.02 3.27
C ILE A 53 -9.46 -10.06 4.70
N THR A 54 -8.25 -9.54 4.89
CA THR A 54 -7.67 -9.40 6.22
C THR A 54 -8.25 -8.16 6.90
N VAL A 55 -8.95 -8.36 8.02
CA VAL A 55 -9.54 -7.28 8.85
C VAL A 55 -8.92 -7.34 10.24
N LYS A 56 -8.34 -6.22 10.67
CA LYS A 56 -7.73 -6.09 12.00
C LYS A 56 -8.81 -5.88 13.06
N ASP A 57 -8.78 -6.71 14.10
CA ASP A 57 -9.62 -6.56 15.29
C ASP A 57 -9.01 -5.50 16.20
N VAL A 58 -9.45 -4.26 16.04
CA VAL A 58 -9.03 -3.13 16.89
C VAL A 58 -10.25 -2.61 17.65
N PRO A 59 -10.24 -2.64 19.00
CA PRO A 59 -11.28 -2.04 19.81
C PRO A 59 -11.54 -0.57 19.43
N ARG A 60 -12.80 -0.14 19.42
CA ARG A 60 -13.21 1.19 18.93
C ARG A 60 -12.49 2.34 19.64
N ASP A 61 -12.31 2.23 20.95
CA ASP A 61 -11.58 3.18 21.81
C ASP A 61 -10.07 3.23 21.52
N GLN A 62 -9.52 2.20 20.89
CA GLN A 62 -8.10 2.09 20.53
C GLN A 62 -7.85 2.29 19.02
N ASN A 63 -8.89 2.51 18.23
CA ASN A 63 -8.81 2.58 16.78
C ASN A 63 -8.84 4.02 16.27
N ALA A 64 -7.72 4.47 15.70
CA ALA A 64 -7.57 5.80 15.13
C ALA A 64 -8.62 6.14 14.06
N ALA A 65 -9.16 5.15 13.35
CA ALA A 65 -10.15 5.37 12.29
C ALA A 65 -11.40 6.12 12.78
N TYR A 66 -11.90 5.79 13.97
CA TYR A 66 -13.09 6.44 14.53
C TYR A 66 -12.79 7.87 14.99
N VAL A 67 -11.59 8.12 15.53
CA VAL A 67 -11.16 9.48 15.89
C VAL A 67 -10.95 10.34 14.63
N TYR A 68 -10.49 9.76 13.52
CA TYR A 68 -10.49 10.46 12.22
C TYR A 68 -11.91 10.76 11.72
N ILE A 69 -12.87 9.86 11.91
CA ILE A 69 -14.27 10.13 11.57
C ILE A 69 -14.81 11.30 12.40
N ASP A 70 -14.51 11.33 13.71
CA ASP A 70 -14.89 12.45 14.57
C ASP A 70 -14.23 13.76 14.12
N ALA A 71 -12.95 13.71 13.73
CA ALA A 71 -12.25 14.86 13.14
C ALA A 71 -12.97 15.35 11.87
N ILE A 72 -13.34 14.43 10.97
CA ILE A 72 -14.05 14.74 9.72
C ILE A 72 -15.41 15.38 10.01
N ASN A 73 -16.15 14.85 10.98
CA ASN A 73 -17.45 15.38 11.39
C ASN A 73 -17.35 16.76 12.05
N ALA A 74 -16.24 17.06 12.72
CA ALA A 74 -15.98 18.35 13.34
C ALA A 74 -15.45 19.42 12.35
N MET A 75 -15.13 19.05 11.11
CA MET A 75 -14.60 20.02 10.14
C MET A 75 -15.66 21.04 9.71
N VAL A 76 -15.24 22.30 9.67
CA VAL A 76 -16.05 23.40 9.12
C VAL A 76 -15.78 23.52 7.63
N PRO A 77 -16.80 23.43 6.75
CA PRO A 77 -16.63 23.53 5.30
C PRO A 77 -15.89 24.80 4.89
N MET A 78 -15.08 24.69 3.84
CA MET A 78 -14.39 25.83 3.26
C MET A 78 -15.41 26.82 2.67
N PRO A 79 -15.24 28.14 2.90
CA PRO A 79 -15.97 29.16 2.14
C PRO A 79 -15.81 28.97 0.62
N GLN A 80 -16.88 29.19 -0.13
CA GLN A 80 -16.95 28.89 -1.58
C GLN A 80 -16.63 30.07 -2.49
N ASP A 81 -16.24 31.22 -1.92
CA ASP A 81 -15.88 32.39 -2.73
C ASP A 81 -14.47 32.27 -3.33
N GLU A 82 -14.30 32.85 -4.52
CA GLU A 82 -13.06 32.77 -5.30
C GLU A 82 -11.86 33.39 -4.57
N GLU A 83 -12.07 34.49 -3.85
CA GLU A 83 -11.03 35.16 -3.08
C GLU A 83 -10.47 34.23 -1.99
N PHE A 84 -11.35 33.59 -1.21
CA PHE A 84 -10.93 32.61 -0.21
C PHE A 84 -10.24 31.40 -0.86
N GLY A 85 -10.77 30.88 -1.98
CA GLY A 85 -10.15 29.79 -2.71
C GLY A 85 -8.71 30.11 -3.16
N LYS A 86 -8.48 31.33 -3.66
CA LYS A 86 -7.14 31.80 -4.02
C LYS A 86 -6.23 31.92 -2.79
N ALA A 87 -6.72 32.49 -1.70
CA ALA A 87 -5.99 32.60 -0.43
C ALA A 87 -5.57 31.23 0.10
N TRP A 88 -6.47 30.24 0.04
CA TRP A 88 -6.17 28.86 0.43
C TRP A 88 -5.14 28.21 -0.49
N ASN A 89 -5.19 28.46 -1.80
CA ASN A 89 -4.18 27.97 -2.74
C ASN A 89 -2.79 28.58 -2.47
N ASP A 90 -2.73 29.88 -2.16
CA ASP A 90 -1.48 30.56 -1.82
C ASP A 90 -0.89 30.04 -0.50
N ALA A 91 -1.72 29.82 0.53
CA ALA A 91 -1.31 29.18 1.78
C ALA A 91 -0.81 27.75 1.53
N GLN A 92 -1.48 27.00 0.64
CA GLN A 92 -0.97 25.72 0.13
C GLN A 92 0.30 25.85 -0.75
N MET A 93 0.89 27.02 -0.92
CA MET A 93 2.21 27.17 -1.54
C MET A 93 3.23 27.76 -0.56
N GLY A 94 2.90 27.80 0.74
CA GLY A 94 3.73 28.40 1.78
C GLY A 94 3.66 29.92 1.80
N LYS A 95 2.74 30.52 1.04
CA LYS A 95 2.54 31.97 0.95
C LYS A 95 1.29 32.35 1.71
N TRP A 96 1.42 32.59 3.01
CA TRP A 96 0.29 33.04 3.81
C TRP A 96 -0.14 34.47 3.39
N PRO A 97 -1.39 34.67 2.95
CA PRO A 97 -1.88 35.99 2.54
C PRO A 97 -1.83 37.00 3.70
N GLN A 98 -1.60 38.27 3.39
CA GLN A 98 -1.60 39.36 4.37
C GLN A 98 -2.93 40.11 4.35
N GLY A 99 -3.23 40.85 5.42
CA GLY A 99 -4.43 41.67 5.52
C GLY A 99 -5.73 40.87 5.72
N PRO A 100 -6.90 41.46 5.37
CA PRO A 100 -8.21 40.89 5.72
C PRO A 100 -8.44 39.46 5.23
N THR A 101 -7.92 39.12 4.04
CA THR A 101 -8.04 37.76 3.47
C THR A 101 -7.24 36.74 4.28
N GLY A 102 -6.06 37.13 4.80
CA GLY A 102 -5.23 36.31 5.68
C GLY A 102 -5.85 36.13 7.07
N ASP A 103 -6.48 37.17 7.60
CA ASP A 103 -7.20 37.12 8.88
C ASP A 103 -8.41 36.19 8.80
N ARG A 104 -9.17 36.27 7.70
CA ARG A 104 -10.30 35.37 7.41
C ARG A 104 -9.86 33.92 7.25
N LEU A 105 -8.72 33.66 6.59
CA LEU A 105 -8.15 32.32 6.50
C LEU A 105 -7.75 31.80 7.89
N SER A 106 -7.11 32.64 8.71
CA SER A 106 -6.73 32.30 10.09
C SER A 106 -7.95 31.98 10.95
N GLN A 107 -9.02 32.77 10.83
CA GLN A 107 -10.29 32.51 11.51
C GLN A 107 -10.88 31.14 11.13
N TRP A 108 -10.84 30.77 9.85
CA TRP A 108 -11.31 29.45 9.40
C TRP A 108 -10.45 28.29 9.94
N PHE A 109 -9.14 28.49 10.08
CA PHE A 109 -8.26 27.53 10.77
C PHE A 109 -8.62 27.39 12.25
N GLU A 110 -8.89 28.50 12.95
CA GLU A 110 -9.33 28.46 14.36
C GLU A 110 -10.68 27.75 14.52
N GLN A 111 -11.62 27.95 13.58
CA GLN A 111 -12.88 27.19 13.55
C GLN A 111 -12.67 25.68 13.36
N ASN A 112 -11.62 25.28 12.66
CA ASN A 112 -11.26 23.87 12.45
C ASN A 112 -10.32 23.30 13.53
N LYS A 113 -9.92 24.09 14.54
CA LYS A 113 -8.95 23.67 15.56
C LYS A 113 -9.31 22.33 16.21
N ALA A 114 -10.58 22.17 16.61
CA ALA A 114 -11.06 20.94 17.24
C ALA A 114 -10.90 19.70 16.32
N ALA A 115 -11.21 19.84 15.03
CA ALA A 115 -11.02 18.78 14.05
C ALA A 115 -9.53 18.43 13.87
N LEU A 116 -8.67 19.44 13.81
CA LEU A 116 -7.22 19.24 13.67
C LEU A 116 -6.60 18.59 14.92
N ASP A 117 -7.08 18.94 16.12
CA ASP A 117 -6.63 18.33 17.37
C ASP A 117 -7.06 16.85 17.46
N LEU A 118 -8.27 16.51 17.01
CA LEU A 118 -8.70 15.12 16.86
C LEU A 118 -7.80 14.36 15.88
N ALA A 119 -7.50 14.94 14.72
CA ALA A 119 -6.59 14.33 13.74
C ALA A 119 -5.17 14.13 14.29
N ARG A 120 -4.63 15.08 15.07
CA ARG A 120 -3.35 14.93 15.77
C ARG A 120 -3.38 13.77 16.77
N SER A 121 -4.45 13.64 17.54
CA SER A 121 -4.60 12.55 18.50
C SER A 121 -4.68 11.19 17.81
N ALA A 122 -5.46 11.08 16.72
CA ALA A 122 -5.57 9.88 15.90
C ALA A 122 -4.22 9.46 15.29
N ALA A 123 -3.42 10.42 14.81
CA ALA A 123 -2.10 10.18 14.25
C ALA A 123 -1.09 9.58 15.24
N GLN A 124 -1.34 9.74 16.55
CA GLN A 124 -0.49 9.21 17.62
C GLN A 124 -0.96 7.84 18.13
N MET A 125 -2.16 7.41 17.76
CA MET A 125 -2.69 6.11 18.18
C MET A 125 -1.95 4.95 17.50
N PRO A 126 -1.69 3.85 18.22
CA PRO A 126 -0.87 2.74 17.72
C PRO A 126 -1.60 1.85 16.70
N ALA A 127 -2.93 1.90 16.66
CA ALA A 127 -3.74 1.03 15.83
C ALA A 127 -4.74 1.80 14.95
N TYR A 128 -4.88 1.35 13.71
CA TYR A 128 -5.81 1.88 12.72
C TYR A 128 -6.44 0.72 11.96
N SER A 129 -7.77 0.72 11.85
CA SER A 129 -8.54 -0.22 11.03
C SER A 129 -9.82 0.49 10.60
N MET A 130 -9.84 1.06 9.40
CA MET A 130 -11.03 1.71 8.85
C MET A 130 -12.02 0.65 8.36
N PRO A 131 -13.27 0.65 8.82
CA PRO A 131 -14.30 -0.22 8.26
C PRO A 131 -14.57 0.10 6.79
N LEU A 132 -14.96 -0.92 6.03
CA LEU A 132 -15.59 -0.72 4.73
C LEU A 132 -17.07 -0.38 4.90
N PHE A 133 -17.62 0.37 3.96
CA PHE A 133 -19.01 0.81 3.99
C PHE A 133 -19.82 0.16 2.86
N GLY A 134 -20.97 -0.41 3.20
CA GLY A 134 -21.87 -1.03 2.23
C GLY A 134 -22.91 -1.97 2.86
N GLU A 135 -23.93 -2.31 2.07
CA GLU A 135 -24.89 -3.36 2.42
C GLU A 135 -24.20 -4.73 2.48
N THR A 136 -24.68 -5.62 3.34
CA THR A 136 -24.18 -6.99 3.53
C THR A 136 -23.98 -7.78 2.21
N ASN A 137 -24.86 -7.55 1.24
CA ASN A 137 -24.83 -8.26 -0.04
C ASN A 137 -24.22 -7.43 -1.18
N ALA A 138 -23.73 -6.22 -0.90
CA ALA A 138 -23.11 -5.37 -1.89
C ALA A 138 -21.74 -5.90 -2.31
N SER A 139 -21.40 -5.58 -3.55
CA SER A 139 -20.08 -5.80 -4.15
C SER A 139 -19.03 -5.01 -3.37
N LEU A 140 -17.90 -5.63 -3.00
CA LEU A 140 -16.77 -4.91 -2.38
C LEU A 140 -16.14 -3.88 -3.33
N TYR A 141 -16.29 -4.03 -4.64
CA TYR A 141 -15.81 -3.07 -5.63
C TYR A 141 -16.70 -1.81 -5.71
N ALA A 142 -17.94 -1.92 -5.23
CA ALA A 142 -18.88 -0.81 -5.07
C ALA A 142 -18.87 -0.26 -3.63
N THR A 143 -17.89 -0.66 -2.79
CA THR A 143 -17.78 -0.14 -1.42
C THR A 143 -17.53 1.37 -1.44
N LEU A 144 -18.18 2.08 -0.53
CA LEU A 144 -18.01 3.52 -0.42
C LEU A 144 -16.76 3.83 0.41
N LEU A 145 -16.00 4.84 -0.02
CA LEU A 145 -14.82 5.36 0.69
C LEU A 145 -15.00 6.86 0.97
N PRO A 146 -16.05 7.25 1.72
CA PRO A 146 -16.45 8.66 1.89
C PRO A 146 -15.38 9.55 2.54
N GLN A 147 -14.47 8.97 3.32
CA GLN A 147 -13.45 9.66 4.10
C GLN A 147 -12.24 10.14 3.29
N LEU A 148 -12.01 9.62 2.06
CA LEU A 148 -10.71 9.80 1.38
C LEU A 148 -10.40 11.24 0.96
N SER A 149 -11.41 12.00 0.54
CA SER A 149 -11.23 13.42 0.22
C SER A 149 -10.86 14.21 1.47
N ASP A 150 -11.46 13.88 2.60
CA ASP A 150 -11.27 14.58 3.86
C ASP A 150 -9.90 14.25 4.48
N TYR A 151 -9.37 13.03 4.31
CA TYR A 151 -7.98 12.69 4.66
C TYR A 151 -6.97 13.63 4.00
N ARG A 152 -7.13 13.89 2.70
CA ARG A 152 -6.26 14.82 1.97
C ARG A 152 -6.44 16.25 2.46
N LEU A 153 -7.67 16.66 2.79
CA LEU A 153 -7.96 18.00 3.30
C LEU A 153 -7.30 18.23 4.68
N ILE A 154 -7.48 17.31 5.63
CA ILE A 154 -6.86 17.39 6.96
C ILE A 154 -5.33 17.45 6.83
N ALA A 155 -4.72 16.61 5.98
CA ALA A 155 -3.28 16.63 5.74
C ALA A 155 -2.79 17.99 5.19
N LYS A 156 -3.55 18.59 4.26
CA LYS A 156 -3.24 19.93 3.72
C LYS A 156 -3.34 21.01 4.80
N LEU A 157 -4.38 20.97 5.63
CA LEU A 157 -4.58 21.90 6.73
C LEU A 157 -3.43 21.82 7.74
N LEU A 158 -3.08 20.62 8.20
CA LEU A 158 -1.96 20.42 9.14
C LEU A 158 -0.61 20.85 8.53
N CYS A 159 -0.36 20.58 7.24
CA CYS A 159 0.87 21.07 6.59
C CYS A 159 0.92 22.60 6.53
N ALA A 160 -0.20 23.26 6.20
CA ALA A 160 -0.26 24.72 6.16
C ALA A 160 -0.14 25.33 7.57
N GLU A 161 -0.71 24.67 8.60
CA GLU A 161 -0.54 25.08 9.99
C GLU A 161 0.91 24.91 10.46
N ALA A 162 1.59 23.81 10.08
CA ALA A 162 3.00 23.60 10.35
C ALA A 162 3.87 24.71 9.75
N GLU A 163 3.62 25.07 8.49
CA GLU A 163 4.31 26.19 7.82
C GLU A 163 4.03 27.53 8.53
N ARG A 164 2.78 27.78 8.95
CA ARG A 164 2.41 28.98 9.72
C ARG A 164 3.11 29.03 11.08
N LYS A 165 3.16 27.92 11.82
CA LYS A 165 3.87 27.78 13.11
C LYS A 165 5.36 28.05 12.94
N LEU A 166 5.98 27.43 11.94
CA LEU A 166 7.39 27.69 11.61
C LEU A 166 7.64 29.17 11.28
N ASN A 167 6.75 29.80 10.52
CA ASN A 167 6.86 31.21 10.15
C ASN A 167 6.67 32.17 11.33
N THR A 168 5.99 31.74 12.39
CA THR A 168 5.71 32.53 13.60
C THR A 168 6.64 32.19 14.77
N GLY A 169 7.64 31.32 14.55
CA GLY A 169 8.67 30.96 15.54
C GLY A 169 8.37 29.70 16.35
N ASP A 170 7.22 29.05 16.14
CA ASP A 170 6.88 27.76 16.75
C ASP A 170 7.42 26.59 15.90
N GLY A 171 8.74 26.40 15.93
CA GLY A 171 9.40 25.30 15.20
C GLY A 171 9.00 23.91 15.71
N ASP A 172 8.77 23.75 17.01
CA ASP A 172 8.41 22.45 17.61
C ASP A 172 6.98 22.04 17.24
N GLY A 173 6.04 22.98 17.25
CA GLY A 173 4.70 22.77 16.74
C GLY A 173 4.70 22.40 15.26
N ALA A 174 5.57 23.03 14.45
CA ALA A 174 5.73 22.67 13.04
C ALA A 174 6.26 21.25 12.84
N VAL A 175 7.30 20.84 13.60
CA VAL A 175 7.82 19.46 13.57
C VAL A 175 6.74 18.46 13.97
N ASN A 176 5.98 18.75 15.02
CA ASN A 176 4.90 17.88 15.50
C ASN A 176 3.82 17.69 14.42
N ASP A 177 3.37 18.76 13.78
CA ASP A 177 2.34 18.69 12.73
C ASP A 177 2.84 17.94 11.49
N PHE A 178 4.07 18.22 11.03
CA PHE A 178 4.66 17.47 9.91
C PHE A 178 4.82 15.97 10.22
N ALA A 179 5.27 15.63 11.43
CA ALA A 179 5.39 14.24 11.88
C ALA A 179 4.01 13.56 11.97
N ASN A 180 2.98 14.26 12.46
CA ASN A 180 1.61 13.73 12.51
C ASN A 180 1.09 13.44 11.10
N VAL A 181 1.30 14.31 10.11
CA VAL A 181 0.89 14.02 8.71
C VAL A 181 1.65 12.81 8.15
N GLN A 182 2.93 12.62 8.49
CA GLN A 182 3.67 11.41 8.11
C GLN A 182 3.05 10.15 8.76
N ARG A 183 2.67 10.20 10.04
CA ARG A 183 1.99 9.07 10.72
C ARG A 183 0.61 8.77 10.14
N MET A 184 -0.19 9.82 9.90
CA MET A 184 -1.48 9.73 9.21
C MET A 184 -1.32 9.00 7.87
N SER A 185 -0.30 9.36 7.10
CA SER A 185 -0.04 8.77 5.79
C SER A 185 0.20 7.26 5.87
N ALA A 186 0.91 6.78 6.90
CA ALA A 186 1.16 5.36 7.10
C ALA A 186 -0.11 4.62 7.54
N GLN A 187 -0.89 5.20 8.47
CA GLN A 187 -2.17 4.64 8.88
C GLN A 187 -3.13 4.52 7.69
N PHE A 188 -3.27 5.58 6.88
CA PHE A 188 -4.15 5.56 5.70
C PHE A 188 -3.66 4.57 4.64
N ALA A 189 -2.35 4.45 4.43
CA ALA A 189 -1.78 3.49 3.51
C ALA A 189 -2.04 2.03 3.94
N ASP A 190 -2.31 1.81 5.22
CA ASP A 190 -2.59 0.50 5.82
C ASP A 190 -4.08 0.12 5.77
N GLY A 191 -4.88 0.77 4.91
CA GLY A 191 -6.28 0.41 4.63
C GLY A 191 -6.47 -0.92 3.90
N ILE A 192 -7.74 -1.32 3.69
CA ILE A 192 -8.12 -2.61 3.08
C ILE A 192 -7.94 -2.59 1.56
N THR A 193 -8.19 -1.44 0.92
CA THR A 193 -8.16 -1.30 -0.54
C THR A 193 -6.86 -0.67 -1.04
N LEU A 194 -6.49 -0.94 -2.29
CA LEU A 194 -5.39 -0.22 -2.95
C LEU A 194 -5.65 1.29 -2.99
N ILE A 195 -6.90 1.71 -3.13
CA ILE A 195 -7.29 3.13 -3.19
C ILE A 195 -6.88 3.85 -1.90
N GLU A 196 -7.15 3.26 -0.73
CA GLU A 196 -6.68 3.78 0.56
C GLU A 196 -5.15 3.84 0.62
N GLY A 197 -4.48 2.77 0.17
CA GLY A 197 -3.03 2.70 -0.04
C GLY A 197 -2.47 3.90 -0.81
N MET A 198 -3.06 4.18 -1.97
CA MET A 198 -2.69 5.29 -2.85
C MET A 198 -2.96 6.66 -2.21
N VAL A 199 -4.05 6.80 -1.45
CA VAL A 199 -4.33 8.03 -0.70
C VAL A 199 -3.28 8.25 0.40
N GLY A 200 -2.88 7.20 1.12
CA GLY A 200 -1.77 7.26 2.07
C GLY A 200 -0.47 7.72 1.41
N ILE A 201 -0.11 7.14 0.26
CA ILE A 201 1.06 7.58 -0.53
C ILE A 201 0.95 9.07 -0.92
N ALA A 202 -0.22 9.50 -1.39
CA ALA A 202 -0.43 10.89 -1.78
C ALA A 202 -0.30 11.87 -0.59
N VAL A 203 -0.81 11.50 0.59
CA VAL A 203 -0.67 12.28 1.82
C VAL A 203 0.80 12.34 2.25
N ARG A 204 1.54 11.23 2.16
CA ARG A 204 2.97 11.20 2.45
C ARG A 204 3.77 12.09 1.51
N GLU A 205 3.49 12.02 0.21
CA GLU A 205 4.15 12.81 -0.82
C GLU A 205 3.89 14.32 -0.64
N LEU A 206 2.65 14.69 -0.27
CA LEU A 206 2.31 16.06 0.10
C LEU A 206 3.19 16.54 1.26
N SER A 207 3.20 15.81 2.39
CA SER A 207 4.00 16.20 3.57
C SER A 207 5.49 16.23 3.26
N THR A 208 6.02 15.23 2.56
CA THR A 208 7.44 15.14 2.18
C THR A 208 7.90 16.37 1.39
N ASN A 209 7.11 16.80 0.40
CA ASN A 209 7.41 18.00 -0.38
C ASN A 209 7.36 19.28 0.45
N ARG A 210 6.48 19.35 1.45
CA ARG A 210 6.34 20.49 2.37
C ARG A 210 7.50 20.60 3.33
N ILE A 211 7.86 19.46 3.95
CA ILE A 211 9.00 19.34 4.85
C ILE A 211 10.28 19.80 4.16
N ARG A 212 10.55 19.33 2.93
CA ARG A 212 11.73 19.74 2.16
C ARG A 212 11.79 21.27 1.97
N LYS A 213 10.70 21.87 1.48
CA LYS A 213 10.63 23.33 1.25
C LYS A 213 10.77 24.11 2.56
N ALA A 214 10.14 23.64 3.63
CA ALA A 214 10.22 24.26 4.94
C ALA A 214 11.66 24.22 5.50
N ALA A 215 12.38 23.12 5.29
CA ALA A 215 13.79 22.99 5.70
C ALA A 215 14.72 23.96 4.95
N GLU A 216 14.44 24.25 3.68
CA GLU A 216 15.21 25.21 2.87
C GLU A 216 15.05 26.67 3.33
N THR A 217 14.04 26.98 4.15
CA THR A 217 13.84 28.34 4.69
C THR A 217 14.87 28.74 5.74
N GLY A 218 15.62 27.78 6.31
CA GLY A 218 16.58 28.03 7.38
C GLY A 218 15.96 28.42 8.73
N LYS A 219 14.64 28.22 8.91
CA LYS A 219 13.92 28.58 10.14
C LYS A 219 13.92 27.49 11.22
N PHE A 220 14.29 26.27 10.88
CA PHE A 220 14.43 25.18 11.85
C PHE A 220 15.79 25.22 12.55
N THR A 221 15.85 24.63 13.74
CA THR A 221 17.13 24.29 14.38
C THR A 221 17.67 22.93 13.89
N PRO A 222 18.97 22.63 14.08
CA PRO A 222 19.52 21.32 13.77
C PRO A 222 18.77 20.17 14.46
N GLU A 223 18.41 20.34 15.73
CA GLU A 223 17.70 19.34 16.53
C GLU A 223 16.29 19.06 16.00
N GLN A 224 15.60 20.11 15.54
CA GLN A 224 14.27 20.00 14.93
C GLN A 224 14.34 19.22 13.60
N LEU A 225 15.35 19.49 12.76
CA LEU A 225 15.57 18.75 11.51
C LEU A 225 15.93 17.29 11.78
N ALA A 226 16.79 17.03 12.77
CA ALA A 226 17.17 15.67 13.17
C ALA A 226 15.97 14.88 13.70
N ARG A 227 15.14 15.48 14.55
CA ARG A 227 13.90 14.87 15.06
C ARG A 227 12.93 14.54 13.93
N LEU A 228 12.71 15.48 13.01
CA LEU A 228 11.83 15.25 11.86
C LEU A 228 12.36 14.15 10.93
N ASN A 229 13.68 14.09 10.71
CA ASN A 229 14.31 13.04 9.93
C ASN A 229 14.13 11.65 10.59
N ALA A 230 14.29 11.57 11.92
CA ALA A 230 14.06 10.33 12.68
C ALA A 230 12.59 9.87 12.58
N GLU A 231 11.64 10.78 12.68
CA GLU A 231 10.21 10.47 12.49
C GLU A 231 9.91 9.97 11.08
N MET A 232 10.49 10.61 10.04
CA MET A 232 10.35 10.15 8.66
C MET A 232 10.93 8.75 8.45
N GLN A 233 12.04 8.40 9.12
CA GLN A 233 12.61 7.05 9.09
C GLN A 233 11.68 6.03 9.76
N ALA A 234 11.22 6.33 10.99
CA ALA A 234 10.32 5.44 11.72
C ALA A 234 8.98 5.24 10.99
N VAL A 235 8.49 6.24 10.25
CA VAL A 235 7.34 6.11 9.36
C VAL A 235 7.66 5.27 8.15
N ALA A 236 8.83 5.43 7.53
CA ALA A 236 9.24 4.65 6.37
C ALA A 236 9.29 3.14 6.64
N GLU A 237 9.76 2.73 7.83
CA GLU A 237 9.90 1.33 8.23
C GLU A 237 8.57 0.58 8.37
N ARG A 238 7.49 1.31 8.69
CA ARG A 238 6.13 0.74 8.87
C ARG A 238 5.19 1.06 7.71
N PHE A 239 5.65 1.79 6.70
CA PHE A 239 4.80 2.19 5.58
C PHE A 239 4.49 0.97 4.70
N ALA A 240 3.25 0.84 4.24
CA ALA A 240 2.82 -0.28 3.42
C ALA A 240 3.69 -0.42 2.16
N THR A 241 4.19 -1.63 1.90
CA THR A 241 4.97 -1.92 0.69
C THR A 241 4.06 -2.08 -0.52
N SER A 242 4.61 -1.99 -1.73
CA SER A 242 3.84 -2.30 -2.95
C SER A 242 3.25 -3.71 -2.94
N GLU A 243 3.98 -4.66 -2.35
CA GLU A 243 3.53 -6.04 -2.20
C GLU A 243 2.33 -6.12 -1.26
N ASP A 244 2.38 -5.45 -0.10
CA ASP A 244 1.24 -5.40 0.82
C ASP A 244 -0.02 -4.87 0.13
N LEU A 245 0.12 -3.77 -0.64
CA LEU A 245 -0.99 -3.16 -1.36
C LEU A 245 -1.59 -4.10 -2.41
N LEU A 246 -0.75 -4.84 -3.15
CA LEU A 246 -1.20 -5.76 -4.19
C LEU A 246 -1.79 -7.05 -3.64
N VAL A 247 -1.26 -7.56 -2.53
CA VAL A 247 -1.85 -8.72 -1.85
C VAL A 247 -3.25 -8.39 -1.36
N ARG A 248 -3.46 -7.20 -0.79
CA ARG A 248 -4.78 -6.71 -0.36
C ARG A 248 -5.73 -6.54 -1.55
N GLU A 249 -5.27 -5.90 -2.61
CA GLU A 249 -6.07 -5.67 -3.81
C GLU A 249 -6.42 -6.98 -4.54
N ARG A 250 -5.53 -7.98 -4.53
CA ARG A 250 -5.83 -9.32 -5.02
C ARG A 250 -7.02 -9.93 -4.28
N ALA A 251 -7.05 -9.82 -2.95
CA ALA A 251 -8.13 -10.36 -2.14
C ALA A 251 -9.46 -9.67 -2.44
N VAL A 252 -9.47 -8.34 -2.56
CA VAL A 252 -10.64 -7.56 -3.00
C VAL A 252 -11.07 -8.01 -4.41
N SER A 253 -10.11 -8.22 -5.30
CA SER A 253 -10.38 -8.62 -6.68
C SER A 253 -10.95 -10.03 -6.81
N GLU A 254 -10.43 -10.99 -6.06
CA GLU A 254 -10.96 -12.35 -6.03
C GLU A 254 -12.39 -12.39 -5.46
N SER A 255 -12.69 -11.58 -4.44
CA SER A 255 -14.04 -11.48 -3.88
C SER A 255 -15.08 -11.01 -4.90
N MET A 256 -14.66 -10.22 -5.89
CA MET A 256 -15.52 -9.72 -6.96
C MET A 256 -15.99 -10.77 -7.93
N VAL A 257 -15.18 -11.81 -8.14
CA VAL A 257 -15.62 -12.97 -8.92
C VAL A 257 -16.79 -13.66 -8.22
N ASP A 258 -16.76 -13.75 -6.89
CA ASP A 258 -17.85 -14.35 -6.13
C ASP A 258 -19.10 -13.46 -6.11
N ASP A 259 -18.95 -12.15 -5.98
CA ASP A 259 -20.07 -11.19 -6.04
C ASP A 259 -20.75 -11.20 -7.41
N LEU A 260 -19.95 -11.23 -8.48
CA LEU A 260 -20.46 -11.38 -9.83
C LEU A 260 -21.26 -12.67 -9.99
N MET A 261 -20.82 -13.77 -9.37
CA MET A 261 -21.54 -15.06 -9.41
C MET A 261 -22.81 -15.08 -8.56
N ARG A 262 -22.96 -14.15 -7.59
CA ARG A 262 -24.15 -13.98 -6.76
C ARG A 262 -25.17 -13.00 -7.37
N GLN A 263 -24.75 -12.11 -8.27
CA GLN A 263 -25.64 -11.19 -8.98
C GLN A 263 -26.29 -11.84 -10.22
N ALA A 264 -27.59 -11.57 -10.41
CA ALA A 264 -28.40 -12.12 -11.48
C ALA A 264 -28.18 -11.31 -12.78
N GLY A 265 -27.58 -11.95 -13.80
CA GLY A 265 -27.45 -11.41 -15.15
C GLY A 265 -26.01 -11.39 -15.70
N PRO A 266 -25.75 -11.95 -16.90
CA PRO A 266 -24.51 -11.74 -17.66
C PRO A 266 -24.44 -10.33 -18.27
N LEU A 267 -25.60 -9.70 -18.53
CA LEU A 267 -25.74 -8.40 -19.19
C LEU A 267 -25.47 -7.20 -18.28
N ALA A 268 -25.47 -7.37 -16.95
CA ALA A 268 -25.12 -6.31 -16.00
C ALA A 268 -23.66 -5.86 -16.13
N LEU A 269 -22.76 -6.71 -16.64
CA LEU A 269 -21.38 -6.31 -16.97
C LEU A 269 -21.29 -5.40 -18.21
N PHE A 270 -22.32 -5.39 -19.06
CA PHE A 270 -22.35 -4.67 -20.34
C PHE A 270 -23.21 -3.40 -20.30
N SER A 271 -23.91 -3.14 -19.19
CA SER A 271 -24.56 -1.86 -18.95
C SER A 271 -23.63 -0.94 -18.16
N ASP A 272 -23.26 0.21 -18.73
CA ASP A 272 -22.57 1.28 -18.02
C ASP A 272 -23.28 1.55 -16.68
N GLY A 273 -22.55 1.39 -15.57
CA GLY A 273 -23.04 1.68 -14.21
C GLY A 273 -23.41 0.48 -13.34
N ALA A 274 -23.65 -0.72 -13.88
CA ALA A 274 -24.11 -1.86 -13.05
C ALA A 274 -23.01 -2.56 -12.21
N LEU A 275 -21.72 -2.31 -12.50
CA LEU A 275 -20.62 -2.62 -11.56
C LEU A 275 -20.69 -1.78 -10.27
N PHE A 276 -21.38 -0.64 -10.31
CA PHE A 276 -21.46 0.36 -9.24
C PHE A 276 -22.89 0.54 -8.69
N ASP A 277 -23.88 -0.19 -9.21
CA ASP A 277 -25.27 -0.13 -8.77
C ASP A 277 -25.66 -1.39 -7.97
N PRO A 278 -25.58 -1.35 -6.64
CA PRO A 278 -25.96 -2.47 -5.77
C PRO A 278 -27.48 -2.74 -5.74
N THR A 279 -28.30 -1.95 -6.44
CA THR A 279 -29.78 -1.99 -6.36
C THR A 279 -30.47 -2.61 -7.58
N SER A 280 -29.73 -3.06 -8.61
CA SER A 280 -30.30 -3.61 -9.85
C SER A 280 -31.00 -4.99 -9.72
N ASP A 281 -31.43 -5.35 -8.51
CA ASP A 281 -31.78 -6.71 -8.10
C ASP A 281 -33.25 -7.10 -8.34
N SER A 282 -33.92 -6.50 -9.32
CA SER A 282 -35.32 -6.83 -9.65
C SER A 282 -35.50 -8.19 -10.33
N SER A 283 -34.40 -8.88 -10.70
CA SER A 283 -34.45 -10.15 -11.43
C SER A 283 -34.35 -11.41 -10.56
N LYS A 284 -33.91 -11.31 -9.28
CA LYS A 284 -33.69 -12.47 -8.39
C LYS A 284 -34.97 -13.18 -7.95
N GLU A 285 -36.12 -12.51 -8.01
CA GLU A 285 -37.38 -13.08 -7.52
C GLU A 285 -38.18 -13.86 -8.57
N THR A 286 -37.78 -13.79 -9.85
CA THR A 286 -38.49 -14.51 -10.93
C THR A 286 -37.94 -15.92 -11.15
N GLY A 287 -38.81 -16.87 -11.52
CA GLY A 287 -38.41 -18.25 -11.84
C GLY A 287 -37.38 -18.34 -12.98
N PHE A 288 -37.46 -17.44 -13.96
CA PHE A 288 -36.48 -17.33 -15.04
C PHE A 288 -35.15 -16.72 -14.58
N GLY A 289 -35.14 -15.79 -13.62
CA GLY A 289 -33.93 -15.27 -13.00
C GLY A 289 -33.16 -16.35 -12.22
N ARG A 290 -33.88 -17.22 -11.49
CA ARG A 290 -33.28 -18.39 -10.81
C ARG A 290 -32.71 -19.40 -11.80
N LEU A 291 -33.41 -19.66 -12.90
CA LEU A 291 -32.91 -20.54 -13.98
C LEU A 291 -31.68 -19.94 -14.67
N ALA A 292 -31.68 -18.65 -14.99
CA ALA A 292 -30.54 -17.95 -15.57
C ALA A 292 -29.32 -17.97 -14.63
N LEU A 293 -29.52 -17.82 -13.32
CA LEU A 293 -28.46 -17.93 -12.32
C LEU A 293 -27.92 -19.36 -12.21
N ALA A 294 -28.80 -20.37 -12.27
CA ALA A 294 -28.42 -21.78 -12.27
C ALA A 294 -27.61 -22.14 -13.53
N LEU A 295 -28.06 -21.69 -14.72
CA LEU A 295 -27.34 -21.87 -15.97
C LEU A 295 -26.02 -21.10 -15.99
N LYS A 296 -25.95 -19.89 -15.40
CA LYS A 296 -24.70 -19.14 -15.20
C LYS A 296 -23.72 -19.91 -14.33
N LYS A 297 -24.15 -20.56 -13.25
CA LYS A 297 -23.25 -21.39 -12.40
C LYS A 297 -22.70 -22.62 -13.13
N VAL A 298 -23.41 -23.13 -14.14
CA VAL A 298 -22.99 -24.28 -14.95
C VAL A 298 -22.08 -23.86 -16.12
N HIS A 299 -22.37 -22.70 -16.74
CA HIS A 299 -21.68 -22.26 -17.96
C HIS A 299 -20.61 -21.19 -17.77
N PHE A 300 -20.63 -20.44 -16.66
CA PHE A 300 -19.62 -19.43 -16.37
C PHE A 300 -18.41 -20.10 -15.72
N PRO A 301 -17.22 -20.05 -16.34
CA PRO A 301 -16.03 -20.71 -15.82
C PRO A 301 -15.39 -19.87 -14.69
N ASP A 302 -16.11 -19.73 -13.56
CA ASP A 302 -15.70 -18.93 -12.39
C ASP A 302 -14.29 -19.28 -11.89
N ARG A 303 -13.98 -20.58 -11.82
CA ARG A 303 -12.66 -21.10 -11.46
C ARG A 303 -11.57 -20.64 -12.42
N ALA A 304 -11.87 -20.53 -13.71
CA ALA A 304 -10.91 -20.05 -14.71
C ALA A 304 -10.73 -18.53 -14.59
N VAL A 305 -11.80 -17.77 -14.37
CA VAL A 305 -11.71 -16.32 -14.12
C VAL A 305 -10.90 -16.03 -12.87
N ARG A 306 -11.15 -16.73 -11.74
CA ARG A 306 -10.32 -16.59 -10.53
C ARG A 306 -8.86 -16.94 -10.79
N ARG A 307 -8.59 -17.99 -11.59
CA ARG A 307 -7.22 -18.37 -11.96
C ARG A 307 -6.54 -17.27 -12.79
N HIS A 308 -7.24 -16.63 -13.72
CA HIS A 308 -6.68 -15.52 -14.50
C HIS A 308 -6.40 -14.30 -13.62
N VAL A 309 -7.32 -13.92 -12.73
CA VAL A 309 -7.10 -12.84 -11.75
C VAL A 309 -5.89 -13.16 -10.88
N ARG A 310 -5.86 -14.33 -10.24
CA ARG A 310 -4.75 -14.74 -9.39
C ARG A 310 -3.43 -14.81 -10.13
N GLY A 311 -3.40 -15.44 -11.31
CA GLY A 311 -2.20 -15.54 -12.13
C GLY A 311 -1.65 -14.18 -12.56
N PHE A 312 -2.53 -13.21 -12.83
CA PHE A 312 -2.12 -11.83 -13.09
C PHE A 312 -1.42 -11.20 -11.88
N TYR A 313 -2.04 -11.26 -10.70
CA TYR A 313 -1.42 -10.73 -9.47
C TYR A 313 -0.12 -11.46 -9.11
N ASP A 314 -0.09 -12.79 -9.21
CA ASP A 314 1.09 -13.60 -8.90
C ASP A 314 2.24 -13.29 -9.86
N ASN A 315 1.96 -13.11 -11.17
CA ASN A 315 2.96 -12.69 -12.15
C ASN A 315 3.49 -11.29 -11.83
N ILE A 316 2.62 -10.35 -11.46
CA ILE A 316 3.03 -9.00 -11.06
C ILE A 316 3.90 -9.03 -9.79
N LEU A 317 3.52 -9.82 -8.79
CA LEU A 317 4.28 -9.98 -7.54
C LEU A 317 5.62 -10.68 -7.79
N GLU A 318 5.65 -11.71 -8.62
CA GLU A 318 6.87 -12.42 -8.99
C GLU A 318 7.82 -11.52 -9.78
N GLN A 319 7.31 -10.80 -10.78
CA GLN A 319 8.07 -9.79 -11.50
C GLN A 319 8.60 -8.74 -10.54
N SER A 320 7.81 -8.26 -9.58
CA SER A 320 8.27 -7.32 -8.57
C SER A 320 9.37 -7.88 -7.67
N ARG A 321 9.23 -9.11 -7.16
CA ARG A 321 10.23 -9.74 -6.30
C ARG A 321 11.53 -10.05 -7.04
N ALA A 322 11.45 -10.52 -8.28
CA ALA A 322 12.59 -10.69 -9.19
C ALA A 322 13.32 -9.37 -9.44
N THR A 323 12.59 -8.27 -9.24
CA THR A 323 12.98 -6.91 -9.53
C THR A 323 13.34 -6.10 -8.27
N ALA A 324 13.13 -6.65 -7.07
CA ALA A 324 13.53 -6.06 -5.79
C ALA A 324 15.06 -5.83 -5.69
N GLY A 325 15.84 -6.41 -6.61
CA GLY A 325 17.20 -6.00 -6.96
C GLY A 325 17.26 -4.90 -8.02
N GLY A 326 16.50 -3.82 -7.80
CA GLY A 326 16.69 -2.57 -8.53
C GLY A 326 16.26 -2.58 -10.00
N GLY A 327 15.31 -3.41 -10.44
CA GLY A 327 14.54 -3.17 -11.68
C GLY A 327 13.19 -2.47 -11.36
N ILE A 328 12.42 -2.07 -12.36
CA ILE A 328 10.99 -1.75 -12.24
C ILE A 328 10.39 -2.82 -13.12
N PRO A 329 9.43 -3.62 -12.65
CA PRO A 329 8.76 -4.51 -13.57
C PRO A 329 8.01 -3.60 -14.53
N THR A 330 8.51 -3.47 -15.77
CA THR A 330 7.76 -2.80 -16.83
C THR A 330 6.64 -3.77 -17.20
N ILE A 331 5.59 -3.78 -16.39
CA ILE A 331 4.41 -4.61 -16.64
C ILE A 331 3.76 -3.98 -17.86
N ASN A 332 4.03 -4.52 -19.03
CA ASN A 332 3.34 -4.09 -20.24
C ASN A 332 1.87 -4.54 -20.09
N GLU A 333 1.01 -3.58 -19.79
CA GLU A 333 -0.43 -3.81 -19.56
C GLU A 333 -1.09 -4.49 -20.76
N GLU A 334 -0.70 -4.12 -21.99
CA GLU A 334 -1.21 -4.76 -23.21
C GLU A 334 -0.79 -6.23 -23.29
N GLN A 335 0.46 -6.55 -22.94
CA GLN A 335 0.93 -7.93 -22.88
C GLN A 335 0.23 -8.73 -21.77
N ALA A 336 0.03 -8.14 -20.60
CA ALA A 336 -0.69 -8.78 -19.50
C ALA A 336 -2.17 -9.03 -19.88
N LEU A 337 -2.83 -8.06 -20.52
CA LEU A 337 -4.18 -8.20 -21.05
C LEU A 337 -4.27 -9.24 -22.18
N ALA A 338 -3.25 -9.35 -23.03
CA ALA A 338 -3.20 -10.32 -24.12
C ALA A 338 -3.09 -11.77 -23.61
N GLN A 339 -2.54 -11.99 -22.42
CA GLN A 339 -2.49 -13.31 -21.77
C GLN A 339 -3.83 -13.74 -21.17
N ILE A 340 -4.77 -12.80 -21.00
CA ILE A 340 -6.10 -13.07 -20.46
C ILE A 340 -7.08 -13.26 -21.63
N PRO A 341 -7.78 -14.41 -21.73
CA PRO A 341 -8.71 -14.65 -22.82
C PRO A 341 -9.78 -13.55 -22.94
N PRO A 342 -10.17 -13.13 -24.16
CA PRO A 342 -11.13 -12.03 -24.35
C PRO A 342 -12.48 -12.22 -23.65
N TRP A 343 -12.91 -13.47 -23.48
CA TRP A 343 -14.14 -13.84 -22.79
C TRP A 343 -14.07 -13.63 -21.26
N SER A 344 -12.87 -13.55 -20.68
CA SER A 344 -12.65 -13.34 -19.24
C SER A 344 -12.74 -11.86 -18.89
N VAL A 345 -13.83 -11.21 -19.32
CA VAL A 345 -14.09 -9.77 -19.18
C VAL A 345 -13.84 -9.25 -17.76
N PRO A 346 -14.30 -9.91 -16.67
CA PRO A 346 -14.01 -9.43 -15.31
C PRO A 346 -12.51 -9.33 -15.03
N ALA A 347 -11.73 -10.35 -15.39
CA ALA A 347 -10.27 -10.31 -15.18
C ALA A 347 -9.60 -9.19 -16.01
N ARG A 348 -10.09 -8.91 -17.24
CA ARG A 348 -9.55 -7.84 -18.10
C ARG A 348 -9.89 -6.43 -17.60
N VAL A 349 -11.03 -6.23 -16.94
CA VAL A 349 -11.41 -4.93 -16.34
C VAL A 349 -10.53 -4.59 -15.12
N MET A 350 -10.00 -5.59 -14.41
CA MET A 350 -9.24 -5.39 -13.17
C MET A 350 -7.74 -5.14 -13.36
N VAL A 351 -7.22 -5.40 -14.56
CA VAL A 351 -5.79 -5.32 -14.90
C VAL A 351 -5.22 -3.89 -15.02
N PRO A 352 -5.91 -2.87 -15.59
CA PRO A 352 -5.27 -1.61 -15.97
C PRO A 352 -4.81 -0.68 -14.83
N SER A 353 -5.12 -0.97 -13.56
CA SER A 353 -4.86 -0.03 -12.45
C SER A 353 -3.58 -0.31 -11.65
N LEU A 354 -2.93 -1.46 -11.85
CA LEU A 354 -1.91 -1.96 -10.89
C LEU A 354 -0.46 -1.67 -11.28
N THR A 355 -0.15 -1.57 -12.57
CA THR A 355 1.23 -1.32 -13.04
C THR A 355 1.77 -0.01 -12.48
N ARG A 356 0.93 1.04 -12.47
CA ARG A 356 1.31 2.38 -12.01
C ARG A 356 1.60 2.43 -10.51
N VAL A 357 1.12 1.46 -9.72
CA VAL A 357 1.31 1.40 -8.26
C VAL A 357 2.79 1.27 -7.90
N TYR A 358 3.54 0.43 -8.61
CA TYR A 358 4.98 0.26 -8.36
C TYR A 358 5.76 1.54 -8.65
N GLU A 359 5.45 2.19 -9.77
CA GLU A 359 6.13 3.41 -10.16
C GLU A 359 5.85 4.55 -9.18
N ILE A 360 4.60 4.67 -8.76
CA ILE A 360 4.19 5.60 -7.69
C ILE A 360 4.91 5.24 -6.38
N SER A 361 5.07 3.94 -6.10
CA SER A 361 5.72 3.46 -4.88
C SER A 361 7.20 3.82 -4.83
N LEU A 362 7.96 3.47 -5.87
CA LEU A 362 9.39 3.76 -5.94
C LEU A 362 9.64 5.28 -5.96
N ARG A 363 8.78 6.04 -6.65
CA ARG A 363 8.87 7.50 -6.69
C ARG A 363 8.71 8.12 -5.31
N HIS A 364 7.68 7.75 -4.54
CA HIS A 364 7.48 8.34 -3.21
C HIS A 364 8.57 7.91 -2.22
N GLN A 365 9.08 6.67 -2.32
CA GLN A 365 10.21 6.21 -1.51
C GLN A 365 11.47 7.03 -1.83
N SER A 366 11.78 7.23 -3.12
CA SER A 366 12.88 8.09 -3.56
C SER A 366 12.73 9.52 -3.02
N ASN A 367 11.53 10.12 -3.14
CA ASN A 367 11.27 11.47 -2.64
C ASN A 367 11.40 11.58 -1.12
N ALA A 368 10.98 10.56 -0.37
CA ALA A 368 11.18 10.50 1.07
C ALA A 368 12.67 10.44 1.43
N LEU A 369 13.46 9.60 0.75
CA LEU A 369 14.92 9.52 0.95
C LEU A 369 15.63 10.81 0.59
N ARG A 370 15.32 11.39 -0.58
CA ARG A 370 15.85 12.70 -1.03
C ARG A 370 15.58 13.79 0.01
N THR A 371 14.37 13.82 0.56
CA THR A 371 13.99 14.79 1.59
C THR A 371 14.77 14.57 2.88
N ARG A 372 14.95 13.32 3.31
CA ARG A 372 15.75 13.00 4.50
C ARG A 372 17.22 13.41 4.36
N VAL A 373 17.82 13.16 3.20
CA VAL A 373 19.18 13.62 2.90
C VAL A 373 19.24 15.15 2.86
N ALA A 374 18.22 15.82 2.28
CA ALA A 374 18.12 17.27 2.33
C ALA A 374 18.02 17.82 3.75
N LEU A 375 17.21 17.21 4.64
CA LEU A 375 17.14 17.59 6.05
C LEU A 375 18.49 17.45 6.74
N ALA A 376 19.19 16.33 6.53
CA ALA A 376 20.53 16.10 7.07
C ALA A 376 21.54 17.13 6.55
N ALA A 377 21.49 17.47 5.26
CA ALA A 377 22.35 18.50 4.67
C ALA A 377 22.07 19.91 5.23
N GLN A 378 20.79 20.24 5.49
CA GLN A 378 20.44 21.51 6.12
C GLN A 378 20.85 21.55 7.60
N ALA A 379 20.72 20.45 8.34
CA ALA A 379 21.22 20.35 9.71
C ALA A 379 22.73 20.56 9.76
N TYR A 380 23.48 19.87 8.89
CA TYR A 380 24.93 20.06 8.75
C TYR A 380 25.28 21.53 8.45
N LYS A 381 24.54 22.20 7.55
CA LYS A 381 24.74 23.61 7.22
C LYS A 381 24.54 24.53 8.43
N LEU A 382 23.52 24.28 9.25
CA LEU A 382 23.26 25.07 10.44
C LEU A 382 24.35 24.87 11.52
N GLU A 383 24.89 23.66 11.62
CA GLU A 383 25.98 23.33 12.57
C GLU A 383 27.35 23.88 12.13
N HIS A 384 27.68 23.79 10.84
CA HIS A 384 29.03 24.08 10.31
C HIS A 384 29.11 25.39 9.53
N GLY A 385 27.98 26.07 9.29
CA GLY A 385 27.87 27.28 8.48
C GLY A 385 27.97 27.05 6.96
N GLN A 386 28.22 25.83 6.50
CA GLN A 386 28.37 25.47 5.08
C GLN A 386 27.68 24.15 4.77
N LEU A 387 27.18 24.00 3.54
CA LEU A 387 26.62 22.72 3.08
C LEU A 387 27.70 21.62 3.07
N PRO A 388 27.33 20.34 3.27
CA PRO A 388 28.28 19.24 3.28
C PRO A 388 28.95 19.10 1.91
N PRO A 389 30.28 18.95 1.82
CA PRO A 389 30.98 18.84 0.53
C PRO A 389 30.57 17.58 -0.26
N THR A 390 30.21 16.52 0.45
CA THR A 390 29.75 15.23 -0.10
C THR A 390 28.70 14.61 0.82
N LEU A 391 27.89 13.68 0.32
CA LEU A 391 26.91 12.97 1.17
C LEU A 391 27.58 12.12 2.25
N SER A 392 28.80 11.65 2.02
CA SER A 392 29.57 10.87 3.00
C SER A 392 29.93 11.69 4.24
N ALA A 393 29.98 13.03 4.15
CA ALA A 393 30.20 13.91 5.30
C ALA A 393 29.02 13.91 6.30
N LEU A 394 27.84 13.42 5.89
CA LEU A 394 26.66 13.29 6.76
C LEU A 394 26.68 12.02 7.61
N VAL A 395 27.63 11.11 7.36
CA VAL A 395 27.75 9.82 8.03
C VAL A 395 28.89 9.86 9.06
N PRO A 396 28.71 9.34 10.30
CA PRO A 396 27.50 8.72 10.84
C PRO A 396 26.57 9.70 11.58
N ALA A 397 26.94 10.99 11.69
CA ALA A 397 26.32 11.91 12.63
C ALA A 397 24.86 12.26 12.30
N GLN A 398 24.55 12.58 11.04
CA GLN A 398 23.19 12.94 10.61
C GLN A 398 22.46 11.80 9.88
N LEU A 399 23.20 10.82 9.32
CA LEU A 399 22.67 9.65 8.63
C LEU A 399 23.49 8.37 8.98
N PRO A 400 22.84 7.20 9.11
CA PRO A 400 23.55 5.95 9.38
C PRO A 400 24.39 5.46 8.20
N ALA A 401 23.93 5.71 6.97
CA ALA A 401 24.63 5.42 5.71
C ALA A 401 24.02 6.31 4.61
N VAL A 402 24.74 6.46 3.49
CA VAL A 402 24.20 7.14 2.30
C VAL A 402 23.10 6.27 1.68
N PRO A 403 21.85 6.75 1.56
CA PRO A 403 20.76 5.94 1.01
C PRO A 403 20.94 5.65 -0.47
N ILE A 404 20.57 4.43 -0.88
CA ILE A 404 20.44 4.05 -2.28
C ILE A 404 19.06 4.49 -2.78
N ASP A 405 19.03 5.20 -3.90
CA ASP A 405 17.79 5.63 -4.55
C ASP A 405 17.06 4.43 -5.17
N PRO A 406 15.82 4.10 -4.73
CA PRO A 406 15.06 2.99 -5.26
C PRO A 406 14.72 3.13 -6.76
N MET A 407 14.79 4.34 -7.33
CA MET A 407 14.52 4.55 -8.75
C MET A 407 15.72 4.22 -9.65
N THR A 408 16.94 4.51 -9.20
CA THR A 408 18.16 4.35 -10.01
C THR A 408 18.99 3.12 -9.61
N GLY A 409 18.86 2.68 -8.35
CA GLY A 409 19.72 1.65 -7.75
C GLY A 409 21.13 2.14 -7.40
N LEU A 410 21.36 3.46 -7.41
CA LEU A 410 22.63 4.10 -7.09
C LEU A 410 22.48 4.96 -5.83
N GLU A 411 23.59 5.39 -5.24
CA GLU A 411 23.56 6.47 -4.24
C GLU A 411 22.89 7.72 -4.80
N LEU A 412 22.26 8.51 -3.93
CA LEU A 412 21.66 9.78 -4.31
C LEU A 412 22.71 10.74 -4.87
N GLU A 413 22.38 11.39 -5.98
CA GLU A 413 23.23 12.44 -6.55
C GLU A 413 23.17 13.70 -5.69
N TYR A 414 24.32 14.31 -5.46
CA TYR A 414 24.44 15.56 -4.72
C TYR A 414 25.61 16.37 -5.25
N SER A 415 25.37 17.64 -5.58
CA SER A 415 26.44 18.59 -5.87
C SER A 415 26.11 19.97 -5.32
N ILE A 416 27.12 20.70 -4.86
CA ILE A 416 26.96 22.06 -4.36
C ILE A 416 26.87 23.01 -5.56
N GLY A 417 25.88 23.90 -5.54
CA GLY A 417 25.71 24.94 -6.55
C GLY A 417 26.80 26.03 -6.47
N PRO A 418 26.94 26.86 -7.52
CA PRO A 418 27.93 27.93 -7.55
C PRO A 418 27.88 28.82 -6.30
N GLY A 419 29.03 29.06 -5.67
CA GLY A 419 29.15 29.90 -4.47
C GLY A 419 28.56 29.33 -3.19
N GLY A 420 28.20 28.03 -3.15
CA GLY A 420 27.68 27.39 -1.94
C GLY A 420 26.23 27.77 -1.59
N ALA A 421 25.53 28.44 -2.51
CA ALA A 421 24.18 28.98 -2.26
C ALA A 421 23.08 27.90 -2.13
N GLY A 422 23.34 26.68 -2.62
CA GLY A 422 22.39 25.57 -2.60
C GLY A 422 23.02 24.25 -3.03
N TYR A 423 22.18 23.23 -3.21
CA TYR A 423 22.57 21.93 -3.76
C TYR A 423 21.69 21.58 -4.97
N THR A 424 22.18 20.66 -5.80
CA THR A 424 21.41 19.99 -6.87
C THR A 424 21.53 18.48 -6.72
N GLY A 425 20.61 17.73 -7.34
CA GLY A 425 20.60 16.26 -7.34
C GLY A 425 19.58 15.63 -6.38
N LEU A 426 19.06 16.41 -5.42
CA LEU A 426 18.05 15.99 -4.44
C LEU A 426 16.64 16.52 -4.74
N GLU A 427 16.40 17.05 -5.95
CA GLU A 427 15.09 17.52 -6.38
C GLU A 427 14.07 16.38 -6.37
N PRO A 428 12.78 16.67 -6.10
CA PRO A 428 11.73 15.67 -6.13
C PRO A 428 11.58 15.07 -7.53
N VAL A 429 11.39 13.76 -7.56
CA VAL A 429 10.92 13.07 -8.74
C VAL A 429 9.43 13.30 -8.91
N ASN A 430 9.03 13.70 -10.11
CA ASN A 430 7.66 14.01 -10.51
C ASN A 430 7.42 13.51 -11.94
N SER A 431 6.20 13.69 -12.45
CA SER A 431 5.83 13.19 -13.79
C SER A 431 6.58 13.84 -14.97
N LYS A 432 7.37 14.89 -14.75
CA LYS A 432 8.15 15.57 -15.81
C LYS A 432 9.59 15.09 -15.89
N ASN A 433 10.16 14.59 -14.79
CA ASN A 433 11.56 14.16 -14.72
C ASN A 433 11.73 12.68 -14.36
N ASP A 434 10.64 11.95 -14.07
CA ASP A 434 10.70 10.54 -13.68
C ASP A 434 11.32 9.67 -14.76
N GLU A 435 10.97 9.86 -16.02
CA GLU A 435 11.56 9.10 -17.13
C GLU A 435 13.07 9.35 -17.26
N GLN A 436 13.52 10.60 -17.16
CA GLN A 436 14.94 10.95 -17.21
C GLN A 436 15.72 10.34 -16.06
N ILE A 437 15.18 10.39 -14.84
CA ILE A 437 15.83 9.80 -13.65
C ILE A 437 15.88 8.28 -13.78
N ARG A 438 14.80 7.66 -14.26
CA ARG A 438 14.77 6.22 -14.55
C ARG A 438 15.76 5.81 -15.63
N ALA A 439 15.99 6.63 -16.64
CA ALA A 439 16.93 6.31 -17.72
C ALA A 439 18.38 6.14 -17.23
N LYS A 440 18.74 6.75 -16.09
CA LYS A 440 20.07 6.59 -15.46
C LYS A 440 20.28 5.22 -14.80
N ARG A 441 19.22 4.44 -14.65
CA ARG A 441 19.25 3.14 -14.01
C ARG A 441 20.21 2.19 -14.73
N LYS A 442 21.05 1.50 -13.96
CA LYS A 442 21.78 0.33 -14.46
C LYS A 442 20.93 -0.94 -14.29
N VAL A 443 20.76 -1.69 -15.37
CA VAL A 443 20.15 -3.03 -15.36
C VAL A 443 21.01 -4.00 -14.55
N PRO A 444 20.38 -4.86 -13.73
CA PRO A 444 19.99 -4.55 -12.35
C PRO A 444 21.22 -4.47 -11.41
N VAL A 445 21.28 -3.47 -10.54
CA VAL A 445 22.01 -3.65 -9.27
C VAL A 445 21.20 -4.62 -8.46
N ILE A 446 21.58 -5.88 -8.56
CA ILE A 446 21.01 -6.94 -7.76
C ILE A 446 21.35 -6.69 -6.29
N VAL A 447 20.54 -5.88 -5.62
CA VAL A 447 20.37 -5.91 -4.16
C VAL A 447 19.33 -7.01 -3.93
N ASN A 448 19.75 -8.20 -3.47
CA ASN A 448 18.95 -9.44 -3.37
C ASN A 448 18.88 -10.38 -4.59
N ARG A 449 20.02 -10.92 -5.07
CA ARG A 449 19.98 -12.17 -5.89
C ARG A 449 19.62 -13.34 -4.98
N ARG A 450 20.13 -13.30 -3.74
CA ARG A 450 20.05 -14.42 -2.79
C ARG A 450 18.73 -14.51 -2.03
N ALA A 451 18.05 -13.39 -1.75
CA ALA A 451 16.73 -13.45 -1.09
C ALA A 451 15.65 -14.11 -1.97
N SER A 452 15.83 -14.19 -3.29
CA SER A 452 14.91 -14.95 -4.16
C SER A 452 15.24 -16.45 -4.23
N ASP A 453 16.53 -16.83 -4.25
CA ASP A 453 16.93 -18.26 -4.36
C ASP A 453 16.73 -19.01 -3.04
N TRP A 454 16.94 -18.34 -1.90
CA TRP A 454 16.72 -18.92 -0.58
C TRP A 454 15.22 -19.07 -0.30
N ARG A 455 14.41 -18.08 -0.71
CA ARG A 455 12.95 -18.16 -0.71
C ARG A 455 12.44 -19.31 -1.57
N LYS A 456 12.87 -19.39 -2.83
CA LYS A 456 12.52 -20.50 -3.73
C LYS A 456 12.90 -21.86 -3.14
N TYR A 457 14.07 -21.95 -2.50
CA TYR A 457 14.48 -23.16 -1.80
C TYR A 457 13.55 -23.49 -0.63
N VAL A 458 13.20 -22.52 0.21
CA VAL A 458 12.30 -22.69 1.37
C VAL A 458 10.89 -23.06 0.92
N ASP A 459 10.36 -22.42 -0.13
CA ASP A 459 9.05 -22.72 -0.71
C ASP A 459 9.01 -24.13 -1.31
N ALA A 460 10.04 -24.50 -2.08
CA ALA A 460 10.18 -25.85 -2.61
C ALA A 460 10.37 -26.89 -1.50
N PHE A 461 11.12 -26.57 -0.45
CA PHE A 461 11.31 -27.43 0.72
C PHE A 461 9.99 -27.62 1.48
N ALA A 462 9.22 -26.55 1.67
CA ALA A 462 7.93 -26.58 2.35
C ALA A 462 6.90 -27.43 1.59
N ALA A 463 6.89 -27.30 0.26
CA ALA A 463 6.06 -28.11 -0.62
C ALA A 463 6.47 -29.59 -0.59
N ALA A 464 7.76 -29.89 -0.71
CA ALA A 464 8.29 -31.25 -0.73
C ALA A 464 8.06 -32.03 0.58
N HIS A 465 8.02 -31.33 1.72
CA HIS A 465 7.80 -31.94 3.04
C HIS A 465 6.36 -31.79 3.56
N ALA A 466 5.45 -31.21 2.76
CA ALA A 466 4.08 -30.91 3.14
C ALA A 466 3.99 -30.25 4.53
N LEU A 467 4.72 -29.15 4.72
CA LEU A 467 4.76 -28.43 6.00
C LEU A 467 3.39 -27.82 6.33
N ASP A 468 2.99 -27.90 7.61
CA ASP A 468 1.81 -27.20 8.13
C ASP A 468 2.09 -25.70 8.38
N GLU A 469 1.05 -24.95 8.78
CA GLU A 469 1.15 -23.50 8.98
C GLU A 469 2.16 -23.10 10.07
N GLY A 470 2.23 -23.85 11.17
CA GLY A 470 3.19 -23.61 12.25
C GLY A 470 4.62 -23.85 11.80
N GLN A 471 4.84 -24.94 11.06
CA GLN A 471 6.13 -25.29 10.47
C GLN A 471 6.58 -24.30 9.38
N ARG A 472 5.65 -23.80 8.56
CA ARG A 472 5.93 -22.73 7.58
C ARG A 472 6.33 -21.44 8.27
N ASN A 473 5.63 -21.04 9.34
CA ASN A 473 5.99 -19.85 10.11
C ASN A 473 7.38 -19.99 10.76
N ALA A 474 7.75 -21.18 11.21
CA ALA A 474 9.10 -21.47 11.71
C ALA A 474 10.16 -21.36 10.59
N ALA A 475 9.89 -21.92 9.41
CA ALA A 475 10.78 -21.84 8.25
C ALA A 475 10.96 -20.38 7.77
N GLU A 476 9.89 -19.61 7.77
CA GLU A 476 9.86 -18.17 7.50
C GLU A 476 10.67 -17.35 8.51
N GLY A 477 10.61 -17.71 9.79
CA GLY A 477 11.42 -17.09 10.83
C GLY A 477 12.92 -17.34 10.63
N VAL A 478 13.29 -18.58 10.30
CA VAL A 478 14.69 -18.96 9.99
C VAL A 478 15.19 -18.19 8.77
N LEU A 479 14.40 -18.15 7.70
CA LEU A 479 14.75 -17.46 6.47
C LEU A 479 14.96 -15.97 6.72
N ARG A 480 14.02 -15.28 7.37
CA ARG A 480 14.14 -13.84 7.69
C ARG A 480 15.37 -13.52 8.52
N SER A 481 15.71 -14.36 9.49
CA SER A 481 16.88 -14.17 10.34
C SER A 481 18.20 -14.25 9.54
N LEU A 482 18.32 -15.25 8.67
CA LEU A 482 19.54 -15.44 7.87
C LEU A 482 19.62 -14.45 6.69
N GLU A 483 18.49 -14.05 6.12
CA GLU A 483 18.42 -12.95 5.13
C GLU A 483 18.90 -11.64 5.73
N SER A 484 18.50 -11.31 6.97
CA SER A 484 18.98 -10.10 7.66
C SER A 484 20.50 -10.10 7.86
N GLN A 485 21.10 -11.26 8.19
CA GLN A 485 22.55 -11.40 8.31
C GLN A 485 23.26 -11.29 6.95
N ALA A 486 22.68 -11.89 5.90
CA ALA A 486 23.20 -11.78 4.55
C ALA A 486 23.19 -10.32 4.05
N VAL A 487 22.10 -9.59 4.29
CA VAL A 487 21.98 -8.16 3.97
C VAL A 487 23.05 -7.34 4.69
N SER A 488 23.26 -7.61 5.98
CA SER A 488 24.29 -6.90 6.77
C SER A 488 25.70 -7.15 6.24
N PHE A 489 26.00 -8.39 5.83
CA PHE A 489 27.28 -8.74 5.22
C PHE A 489 27.47 -8.07 3.84
N GLU A 490 26.45 -8.10 2.99
CA GLU A 490 26.49 -7.49 1.66
C GLU A 490 26.61 -5.96 1.75
N ALA A 491 25.96 -5.32 2.72
CA ALA A 491 26.13 -3.89 2.98
C ALA A 491 27.57 -3.54 3.39
N ALA A 492 28.20 -4.37 4.24
CA ALA A 492 29.57 -4.14 4.71
C ALA A 492 30.66 -4.43 3.64
N ARG A 493 30.37 -5.32 2.68
CA ARG A 493 31.34 -5.81 1.67
C ARG A 493 30.99 -5.45 0.23
N GLY A 494 29.94 -4.66 0.02
CA GLY A 494 29.39 -4.34 -1.30
C GLY A 494 30.42 -3.76 -2.26
N GLU A 495 31.20 -2.77 -1.83
CA GLU A 495 32.25 -2.17 -2.67
C GLU A 495 33.36 -3.17 -3.04
N SER A 496 33.79 -4.01 -2.09
CA SER A 496 34.83 -5.03 -2.32
C SER A 496 34.37 -6.04 -3.38
N ILE A 497 33.15 -6.56 -3.22
CA ILE A 497 32.52 -7.50 -4.15
C ILE A 497 32.37 -6.87 -5.54
N GLN A 498 31.97 -5.60 -5.63
CA GLN A 498 31.84 -4.90 -6.91
C GLN A 498 33.19 -4.69 -7.60
N ARG A 499 34.23 -4.28 -6.85
CA ARG A 499 35.59 -4.12 -7.40
C ARG A 499 36.14 -5.44 -7.93
N LEU A 500 35.96 -6.53 -7.18
CA LEU A 500 36.42 -7.88 -7.59
C LEU A 500 35.69 -8.38 -8.83
N ARG A 501 34.38 -8.11 -8.96
CA ARG A 501 33.59 -8.41 -10.17
C ARG A 501 34.07 -7.62 -11.38
N ALA A 502 34.31 -6.31 -11.22
CA ALA A 502 34.80 -5.46 -12.31
C ALA A 502 36.21 -5.85 -12.78
N ALA A 503 37.03 -6.38 -11.87
CA ALA A 503 38.37 -6.86 -12.16
C ALA A 503 38.42 -8.27 -12.78
N GLY A 504 37.29 -8.98 -12.89
CA GLY A 504 37.25 -10.36 -13.41
C GLY A 504 38.05 -11.38 -12.57
N ASN A 505 38.26 -11.10 -11.28
CA ASN A 505 39.06 -11.96 -10.40
C ASN A 505 38.15 -12.97 -9.68
N ASP A 506 37.77 -14.02 -10.39
CA ASP A 506 36.79 -15.01 -9.93
C ASP A 506 37.23 -15.76 -8.65
N ALA A 507 38.53 -16.00 -8.48
CA ALA A 507 39.07 -16.68 -7.30
C ALA A 507 38.95 -15.83 -6.03
N ALA A 508 39.25 -14.54 -6.12
CA ALA A 508 39.09 -13.61 -5.01
C ALA A 508 37.61 -13.34 -4.71
N LEU A 509 36.78 -13.24 -5.75
CA LEU A 509 35.34 -13.08 -5.62
C LEU A 509 34.70 -14.28 -4.91
N ALA A 510 35.07 -15.52 -5.28
CA ALA A 510 34.58 -16.72 -4.62
C ALA A 510 34.94 -16.73 -3.12
N LYS A 511 36.17 -16.33 -2.78
CA LYS A 511 36.61 -16.22 -1.38
C LYS A 511 35.80 -15.17 -0.61
N GLU A 512 35.54 -14.01 -1.22
CA GLU A 512 34.77 -12.92 -0.58
C GLU A 512 33.28 -13.30 -0.41
N LEU A 513 32.73 -14.15 -1.28
CA LEU A 513 31.33 -14.59 -1.21
C LEU A 513 31.10 -15.80 -0.30
N LYS A 514 32.15 -16.48 0.16
CA LYS A 514 32.08 -17.69 1.00
C LYS A 514 31.17 -17.55 2.23
N PRO A 515 31.20 -16.45 3.01
CA PRO A 515 30.32 -16.31 4.17
C PRO A 515 28.83 -16.36 3.83
N LEU A 516 28.44 -15.94 2.63
CA LEU A 516 27.06 -16.00 2.16
C LEU A 516 26.68 -17.44 1.74
N GLU A 517 27.64 -18.25 1.29
CA GLU A 517 27.42 -19.69 1.06
C GLU A 517 27.26 -20.44 2.39
N ASP A 518 28.06 -20.07 3.40
CA ASP A 518 27.98 -20.64 4.75
C ASP A 518 26.61 -20.36 5.40
N LEU A 519 26.08 -19.13 5.25
CA LEU A 519 24.73 -18.79 5.72
C LEU A 519 23.64 -19.60 4.98
N PHE A 520 23.82 -19.88 3.69
CA PHE A 520 22.88 -20.73 2.96
C PHE A 520 22.95 -22.20 3.42
N ALA A 521 24.15 -22.71 3.70
CA ALA A 521 24.31 -24.04 4.27
C ALA A 521 23.63 -24.14 5.66
N GLU A 522 23.73 -23.09 6.46
CA GLU A 522 23.04 -22.99 7.74
C GLU A 522 21.51 -22.94 7.58
N LEU A 523 20.99 -22.23 6.57
CA LEU A 523 19.56 -22.22 6.22
C LEU A 523 19.06 -23.65 5.96
N LYS A 524 19.76 -24.41 5.11
CA LYS A 524 19.39 -25.81 4.79
C LYS A 524 19.36 -26.67 6.06
N LYS A 525 20.41 -26.57 6.88
CA LYS A 525 20.53 -27.33 8.13
C LYS A 525 19.40 -27.03 9.12
N ARG A 526 19.01 -25.75 9.26
CA ARG A 526 17.90 -25.36 10.14
C ARG A 526 16.54 -25.79 9.60
N LEU A 527 16.35 -25.73 8.28
CA LEU A 527 15.13 -26.24 7.65
C LEU A 527 14.97 -27.75 7.84
N ASP A 528 16.04 -28.54 7.74
CA ASP A 528 16.01 -30.00 7.91
C ASP A 528 15.53 -30.46 9.31
N ALA A 529 15.56 -29.57 10.30
CA ALA A 529 15.09 -29.83 11.66
C ALA A 529 13.57 -29.59 11.85
N ILE A 530 12.90 -28.93 10.92
CA ILE A 530 11.49 -28.51 11.04
C ILE A 530 10.49 -29.65 10.76
N PRO A 531 10.63 -30.46 9.69
CA PRO A 531 9.66 -31.51 9.40
C PRO A 531 9.75 -32.68 10.39
N THR A 532 8.60 -33.30 10.66
CA THR A 532 8.51 -34.52 11.49
C THR A 532 9.22 -35.71 10.85
N ALA A 533 9.53 -36.75 11.64
CA ALA A 533 10.10 -38.00 11.10
C ALA A 533 9.22 -38.63 10.00
N LYS A 534 7.90 -38.54 10.14
CA LYS A 534 6.92 -39.03 9.16
C LYS A 534 6.96 -38.22 7.86
N GLN A 535 7.01 -36.89 7.94
CA GLN A 535 7.14 -36.01 6.77
C GLN A 535 8.47 -36.24 6.03
N ARG A 536 9.58 -36.44 6.76
CA ARG A 536 10.89 -36.77 6.17
C ARG A 536 10.89 -38.12 5.45
N ALA A 537 10.24 -39.14 6.01
CA ALA A 537 10.09 -40.44 5.36
C ALA A 537 9.25 -40.34 4.07
N ALA A 538 8.11 -39.66 4.13
CA ALA A 538 7.22 -39.47 2.98
C ALA A 538 7.88 -38.67 1.83
N ALA A 539 8.64 -37.62 2.16
CA ALA A 539 9.39 -36.84 1.17
C ALA A 539 10.51 -37.65 0.50
N LYS A 540 11.06 -38.67 1.18
CA LYS A 540 12.10 -39.55 0.64
C LYS A 540 11.54 -40.59 -0.34
N GLU A 541 10.30 -41.01 -0.15
CA GLU A 541 9.58 -41.92 -1.07
C GLU A 541 9.06 -41.23 -2.34
N GLN A 542 8.90 -39.90 -2.32
CA GLN A 542 8.45 -39.09 -3.45
C GLN A 542 9.58 -38.55 -4.33
N ARG A 543 10.85 -38.86 -4.01
CA ARG A 543 11.98 -38.56 -4.90
C ARG A 543 12.04 -39.64 -6.00
N PRO A 544 12.04 -39.27 -7.30
CA PRO A 544 12.17 -40.22 -8.39
C PRO A 544 13.49 -41.00 -8.36
#